data_AF-A0A0U4VSJ0-F1
#
_entry.id   AF-A0A0U4VSJ0-F1
#
_cell.length_a   1.000
_cell.length_b   1.000
_cell.length_c   1.000
_cell.angle_alpha   90.00
_cell.angle_beta   90.00
_cell.angle_gamma   90.00
#
_symmetry.space_group_name_H-M   'P 1'
#
loop_
_entity.id
_entity.type
_entity.pdbx_description
1 polymer ?
#
loop_
_entity_poly.entity_id
_entity_poly.type
_entity_poly.pdbx_seq_one_letter_code
_entity_poly.pdbx_strand_id
1 'polypeptide(L)'
;MLLLNRCTLVLLLAGLTGPVLADSHYQLDLAGHDRHQVAISARFVLPDTTPLLLQMSSASPGRYARHDFAKNIYALKALDGQGNPLALQRLSPTSWQVSGHQGEVQVSYLLFGNHADGTYNQIDSRHVHLNMPASLLFAPSLRAKPATVSLKTLPAGWRAATQLYPQPDGSLTAPQLDYLMDSPLELSEHQLLSFSQASAGKTYQIELALHHAGSADEAKVLLEKTQAVVRQQQAIFGELPDFANQRYTFIADYLPGVDGDGMEHRNSTVVTSESSLAQNEFAQIETISHEFFHAWNVERIRPKNLEPFDYSQTNMSDALWFAEGFTNYYGKLALKRSSHFDLDTYLEKVQKPLNQTLQTPARRWSGPAAVSQQAVFVDAGVAVDKTNYGNHFLSYYTYGEVVALALDLTLRTQYNSDLDALMQLMWQRFGKPEQPYQLADIQQALAEVSGDAEFAAAFFRDSIQGPALPDFTALFAQMGLTLSPAHPDKAWLGPLTLNTFGDAVQVQSVSRDGSPWASAGVTDGDLLLQLGNVRLRTADDIDTALKAARPGDVLALKFRRFDQEHSVNITVAADPTLKLSLDSKASRASVKRRDAWLGAKKL
;
A
#
# COMPACT_ATOMS: atom_id res chain seq x y z
N MET A 1 41.02 67.29 30.65
CA MET A 1 40.55 66.26 31.61
C MET A 1 40.49 64.94 30.85
N LEU A 2 41.61 64.24 30.73
CA LEU A 2 42.08 63.14 31.61
C LEU A 2 41.29 61.83 31.41
N LEU A 3 41.99 60.88 30.77
CA LEU A 3 41.76 59.45 30.75
C LEU A 3 41.66 58.86 32.17
N LEU A 4 41.04 57.70 32.35
CA LEU A 4 41.72 56.47 32.82
C LEU A 4 40.79 55.24 32.90
N ASN A 5 41.19 54.20 32.17
CA ASN A 5 41.25 52.77 32.56
C ASN A 5 40.64 52.32 33.89
N ARG A 6 39.80 51.26 33.83
CA ARG A 6 39.90 50.11 34.74
C ARG A 6 39.57 48.80 34.04
N CYS A 7 40.59 47.97 33.86
CA CYS A 7 40.50 46.52 33.66
C CYS A 7 39.80 45.87 34.86
N THR A 8 38.92 44.90 34.63
CA THR A 8 38.65 43.87 35.64
C THR A 8 38.60 42.48 34.97
N LEU A 9 39.28 41.58 35.68
CA LEU A 9 39.69 40.22 35.41
C LEU A 9 38.58 39.26 34.95
N VAL A 10 38.97 38.34 34.05
CA VAL A 10 38.27 37.12 33.62
C VAL A 10 37.96 36.20 34.81
N LEU A 11 36.75 35.64 34.83
CA LEU A 11 36.45 34.38 35.51
C LEU A 11 35.79 33.44 34.49
N LEU A 12 36.55 32.42 34.10
CA LEU A 12 36.05 31.25 33.39
C LEU A 12 34.96 30.58 34.25
N LEU A 13 33.77 30.41 33.67
CA LEU A 13 32.87 29.31 34.02
C LEU A 13 32.71 28.46 32.76
N ALA A 14 33.73 27.63 32.54
CA ALA A 14 33.54 26.38 31.83
C ALA A 14 32.79 25.43 32.77
N GLY A 15 31.68 24.89 32.28
CA GLY A 15 30.89 23.90 32.98
C GLY A 15 29.44 24.32 33.14
N LEU A 16 28.60 23.79 32.27
CA LEU A 16 27.56 22.86 32.68
C LEU A 16 27.18 22.09 31.42
N THR A 17 27.61 20.84 31.38
CA THR A 17 27.08 19.80 30.49
C THR A 17 25.57 19.95 30.44
N GLY A 18 25.03 20.34 29.28
CA GLY A 18 23.61 20.15 29.03
C GLY A 18 23.28 18.68 29.28
N PRO A 19 22.08 18.34 29.79
CA PRO A 19 21.68 16.94 29.85
C PRO A 19 21.87 16.36 28.45
N VAL A 20 22.72 15.34 28.32
CA VAL A 20 22.77 14.52 27.12
C VAL A 20 21.33 14.05 26.94
N LEU A 21 20.66 14.56 25.91
CA LEU A 21 19.28 14.20 25.65
C LEU A 21 19.27 12.68 25.44
N ALA A 22 18.42 11.99 26.21
CA ALA A 22 18.14 10.57 26.01
C ALA A 22 17.87 10.32 24.52
N ASP A 23 18.67 9.47 23.89
CA ASP A 23 18.64 9.16 22.46
C ASP A 23 18.77 7.65 22.21
N SER A 24 18.44 7.23 20.99
CA SER A 24 18.62 5.86 20.52
C SER A 24 19.69 5.82 19.45
N HIS A 25 20.74 5.02 19.64
CA HIS A 25 21.80 4.83 18.65
C HIS A 25 21.86 3.37 18.21
N TYR A 26 21.61 3.12 16.92
CA TYR A 26 21.67 1.81 16.30
C TYR A 26 22.94 1.69 15.46
N GLN A 27 23.60 0.55 15.53
CA GLN A 27 24.73 0.19 14.69
C GLN A 27 24.42 -1.10 13.96
N LEU A 28 24.50 -1.06 12.62
CA LEU A 28 24.29 -2.21 11.75
C LEU A 28 25.65 -2.77 11.29
N ASP A 29 25.82 -4.08 11.47
CA ASP A 29 27.00 -4.84 11.05
C ASP A 29 26.58 -5.91 10.04
N LEU A 30 27.04 -5.71 8.80
CA LEU A 30 26.65 -6.49 7.62
C LEU A 30 27.54 -7.71 7.41
N ALA A 31 28.44 -8.06 8.33
CA ALA A 31 29.37 -9.18 8.15
C ALA A 31 28.69 -10.57 7.96
N GLY A 32 27.39 -10.68 8.24
CA GLY A 32 26.59 -11.90 8.02
C GLY A 32 25.60 -11.83 6.85
N HIS A 33 25.66 -10.80 6.00
CA HIS A 33 24.66 -10.58 4.95
C HIS A 33 24.52 -11.79 4.00
N ASP A 34 25.63 -12.47 3.69
CA ASP A 34 25.69 -13.71 2.90
C ASP A 34 24.92 -14.90 3.49
N ARG A 35 24.52 -14.82 4.77
CA ARG A 35 23.71 -15.81 5.49
C ARG A 35 22.34 -15.28 5.90
N HIS A 36 21.86 -14.24 5.21
CA HIS A 36 20.59 -13.58 5.48
C HIS A 36 20.51 -12.90 6.84
N GLN A 37 21.64 -12.37 7.32
CA GLN A 37 21.75 -11.84 8.68
C GLN A 37 22.43 -10.48 8.76
N VAL A 38 21.90 -9.61 9.61
CA VAL A 38 22.58 -8.39 10.08
C VAL A 38 22.66 -8.45 11.60
N ALA A 39 23.83 -8.13 12.16
CA ALA A 39 23.95 -7.93 13.60
C ALA A 39 23.63 -6.48 13.94
N ILE A 40 22.72 -6.28 14.90
CA ILE A 40 22.26 -4.96 15.33
C ILE A 40 22.67 -4.76 16.78
N SER A 41 23.35 -3.65 17.05
CA SER A 41 23.61 -3.16 18.41
C SER A 41 22.89 -1.83 18.60
N ALA A 42 22.11 -1.69 19.66
CA ALA A 42 21.38 -0.49 20.01
C ALA A 42 21.81 0.02 21.38
N ARG A 43 22.13 1.30 21.51
CA ARG A 43 22.39 1.98 22.77
C ARG A 43 21.23 2.92 23.07
N PHE A 44 20.64 2.76 24.24
CA PHE A 44 19.56 3.60 24.75
C PHE A 44 20.06 4.38 25.96
N VAL A 45 20.04 5.71 25.86
CA VAL A 45 20.30 6.60 27.00
C VAL A 45 18.96 7.00 27.60
N LEU A 46 18.81 6.87 28.92
CA LEU A 46 17.54 7.04 29.63
C LEU A 46 17.64 8.15 30.67
N PRO A 47 16.55 8.89 30.93
CA PRO A 47 16.56 9.99 31.89
C PRO A 47 16.61 9.52 33.36
N ASP A 48 16.26 8.26 33.63
CA ASP A 48 16.22 7.66 34.96
C ASP A 48 16.59 6.17 34.93
N THR A 49 16.42 5.48 36.07
CA THR A 49 16.71 4.07 36.27
C THR A 49 15.45 3.19 36.31
N THR A 50 14.31 3.71 35.83
CA THR A 50 13.10 2.90 35.70
C THR A 50 13.32 1.79 34.67
N PRO A 51 12.75 0.59 34.87
CA PRO A 51 12.94 -0.52 33.93
C PRO A 51 12.61 -0.14 32.49
N LEU A 52 13.55 -0.37 31.57
CA LEU A 52 13.39 -0.11 30.15
C LEU A 52 12.47 -1.16 29.52
N LEU A 53 11.37 -0.71 28.92
CA LEU A 53 10.57 -1.52 28.00
C LEU A 53 11.21 -1.48 26.61
N LEU A 54 11.61 -2.65 26.11
CA LEU A 54 12.02 -2.86 24.73
C LEU A 54 10.90 -3.58 23.97
N GLN A 55 10.67 -3.16 22.75
CA GLN A 55 9.61 -3.70 21.92
C GLN A 55 10.08 -3.89 20.48
N MET A 56 9.64 -4.99 19.88
CA MET A 56 9.65 -5.18 18.43
C MET A 56 8.26 -4.86 17.90
N SER A 57 8.16 -4.22 16.74
CA SER A 57 6.85 -3.90 16.19
C SER A 57 6.04 -5.18 15.89
N SER A 58 4.71 -5.06 15.98
CA SER A 58 3.75 -6.05 15.49
C SER A 58 2.82 -5.50 14.40
N ALA A 59 3.12 -4.30 13.92
CA ALA A 59 2.44 -3.60 12.84
C ALA A 59 3.45 -2.82 11.99
N SER A 60 3.12 -2.53 10.74
CA SER A 60 3.85 -1.58 9.93
C SER A 60 2.86 -0.53 9.44
N PRO A 61 3.13 0.78 9.60
CA PRO A 61 2.39 1.81 8.87
C PRO A 61 2.27 1.43 7.38
N GLY A 62 1.11 1.71 6.78
CA GLY A 62 0.77 1.32 5.40
C GLY A 62 0.41 -0.16 5.19
N ARG A 63 0.72 -1.06 6.15
CA ARG A 63 0.29 -2.47 6.12
C ARG A 63 -0.70 -2.79 7.23
N TYR A 64 -1.95 -3.02 6.87
CA TYR A 64 -3.06 -3.13 7.83
C TYR A 64 -3.27 -4.56 8.30
N ALA A 65 -2.21 -5.26 8.72
CA ALA A 65 -2.29 -6.59 9.31
C ALA A 65 -1.37 -6.73 10.52
N ARG A 66 -1.60 -7.79 11.31
CA ARG A 66 -0.69 -8.14 12.41
C ARG A 66 0.52 -8.87 11.84
N HIS A 67 1.71 -8.46 12.28
CA HIS A 67 2.96 -9.11 11.92
C HIS A 67 3.68 -9.63 13.16
N ASP A 68 4.34 -10.78 13.03
CA ASP A 68 5.15 -11.36 14.09
C ASP A 68 6.66 -11.14 13.82
N PHE A 69 7.08 -9.90 13.59
CA PHE A 69 8.47 -9.56 13.23
C PHE A 69 9.50 -10.07 14.27
N ALA A 70 9.13 -10.09 15.54
CA ALA A 70 9.97 -10.57 16.64
C ALA A 70 10.45 -12.02 16.48
N LYS A 71 9.81 -12.84 15.62
CA LYS A 71 10.25 -14.21 15.34
C LYS A 71 11.62 -14.28 14.65
N ASN A 72 12.01 -13.19 13.97
CA ASN A 72 13.23 -13.12 13.17
C ASN A 72 14.44 -12.53 13.91
N ILE A 73 14.30 -12.20 15.21
CA ILE A 73 15.45 -11.79 16.03
C ILE A 73 15.89 -12.91 16.98
N TYR A 74 17.20 -13.06 17.14
CA TYR A 74 17.79 -14.07 18.04
C TYR A 74 19.15 -13.61 18.59
N ALA A 75 19.72 -14.40 19.51
CA ALA A 75 20.92 -14.04 20.26
C ALA A 75 20.82 -12.69 21.01
N LEU A 76 19.61 -12.34 21.45
CA LEU A 76 19.32 -11.09 22.17
C LEU A 76 20.07 -11.03 23.51
N LYS A 77 20.79 -9.93 23.73
CA LYS A 77 21.54 -9.62 24.97
C LYS A 77 21.34 -8.16 25.36
N ALA A 78 21.40 -7.89 26.66
CA ALA A 78 21.43 -6.54 27.21
C ALA A 78 22.61 -6.38 28.18
N LEU A 79 23.30 -5.26 28.08
CA LEU A 79 24.42 -4.86 28.94
C LEU A 79 24.16 -3.44 29.48
N ASP A 80 24.77 -3.09 30.61
CA ASP A 80 24.83 -1.70 31.08
C ASP A 80 25.90 -0.90 30.32
N GLY A 81 26.02 0.40 30.62
CA GLY A 81 27.05 1.26 30.02
C GLY A 81 28.50 0.89 30.38
N GLN A 82 28.72 -0.05 31.32
CA GLN A 82 30.03 -0.58 31.69
C GLN A 82 30.31 -1.95 31.04
N GLY A 83 29.34 -2.50 30.30
CA GLY A 83 29.44 -3.82 29.66
C GLY A 83 29.06 -4.99 30.57
N ASN A 84 28.49 -4.76 31.75
CA ASN A 84 28.00 -5.84 32.60
C ASN A 84 26.65 -6.36 32.10
N PRO A 85 26.39 -7.68 32.14
CA PRO A 85 25.10 -8.24 31.75
C PRO A 85 23.92 -7.71 32.57
N LEU A 86 22.84 -7.34 31.89
CA LEU A 86 21.55 -6.98 32.47
C LEU A 86 20.53 -8.10 32.26
N ALA A 87 19.62 -8.26 33.22
CA ALA A 87 18.54 -9.22 33.13
C ALA A 87 17.51 -8.77 32.07
N LEU A 88 17.17 -9.68 31.15
CA LEU A 88 16.11 -9.52 30.15
C LEU A 88 14.92 -10.37 30.54
N GLN A 89 13.82 -9.73 30.94
CA GLN A 89 12.55 -10.41 31.21
C GLN A 89 11.64 -10.27 29.99
N ARG A 90 11.32 -11.37 29.31
CA ARG A 90 10.32 -11.36 28.23
C ARG A 90 8.92 -11.17 28.82
N LEU A 91 8.21 -10.11 28.40
CA LEU A 91 6.86 -9.78 28.86
C LEU A 91 5.77 -10.30 27.91
N SER A 92 6.07 -10.33 26.61
CA SER A 92 5.17 -10.82 25.57
C SER A 92 5.97 -11.46 24.41
N PRO A 93 5.32 -11.99 23.36
CA PRO A 93 6.02 -12.43 22.15
C PRO A 93 6.90 -11.35 21.50
N THR A 94 6.58 -10.06 21.72
CA THR A 94 7.23 -8.92 21.06
C THR A 94 7.80 -7.88 22.02
N SER A 95 7.82 -8.12 23.34
CA SER A 95 8.33 -7.15 24.32
C SER A 95 9.14 -7.76 25.45
N TRP A 96 10.09 -6.98 25.95
CA TRP A 96 11.03 -7.33 27.03
C TRP A 96 11.22 -6.16 27.98
N GLN A 97 11.50 -6.46 29.24
CA GLN A 97 11.90 -5.49 30.25
C GLN A 97 13.37 -5.69 30.61
N VAL A 98 14.12 -4.60 30.68
CA VAL A 98 15.50 -4.55 31.18
C VAL A 98 15.53 -3.74 32.46
N SER A 99 15.96 -4.35 33.56
CA SER A 99 16.06 -3.72 34.88
C SER A 99 17.51 -3.63 35.36
N GLY A 100 17.78 -2.73 36.31
CA GLY A 100 19.08 -2.64 37.00
C GLY A 100 20.15 -1.82 36.28
N HIS A 101 19.80 -1.12 35.20
CA HIS A 101 20.70 -0.19 34.52
C HIS A 101 20.86 1.13 35.28
N GLN A 102 21.95 1.86 34.99
CA GLN A 102 22.25 3.17 35.57
C GLN A 102 22.10 4.28 34.51
N GLY A 103 20.95 4.33 33.85
CA GLY A 103 20.65 5.31 32.80
C GLY A 103 21.17 4.99 31.39
N GLU A 104 21.86 3.87 31.18
CA GLU A 104 22.28 3.41 29.85
C GLU A 104 22.08 1.90 29.69
N VAL A 105 21.50 1.49 28.57
CA VAL A 105 21.32 0.08 28.18
C VAL A 105 21.88 -0.13 26.77
N GLN A 106 22.75 -1.12 26.62
CA GLN A 106 23.24 -1.60 25.32
C GLN A 106 22.58 -2.94 25.00
N VAL A 107 21.88 -3.02 23.88
CA VAL A 107 21.16 -4.20 23.40
C VAL A 107 21.85 -4.71 22.15
N SER A 108 22.00 -6.01 21.99
CA SER A 108 22.48 -6.60 20.73
C SER A 108 21.69 -7.84 20.36
N TYR A 109 21.49 -8.05 19.06
CA TYR A 109 20.78 -9.21 18.50
C TYR A 109 21.19 -9.45 17.04
N LEU A 110 20.91 -10.64 16.55
CA LEU A 110 20.96 -10.98 15.13
C LEU A 110 19.54 -10.87 14.56
N LEU A 111 19.43 -10.23 13.40
CA LEU A 111 18.21 -10.13 12.62
C LEU A 111 18.35 -11.02 11.38
N PHE A 112 17.38 -11.90 11.16
CA PHE A 112 17.24 -12.68 9.93
C PHE A 112 16.24 -12.00 8.98
N GLY A 113 16.53 -11.99 7.67
CA GLY A 113 15.63 -11.47 6.64
C GLY A 113 15.89 -12.12 5.29
N ASN A 114 14.84 -12.69 4.68
CA ASN A 114 14.95 -13.35 3.38
C ASN A 114 13.65 -13.20 2.54
N HIS A 115 13.01 -12.03 2.62
CA HIS A 115 11.80 -11.70 1.86
C HIS A 115 11.76 -10.18 1.67
N ALA A 116 12.06 -9.72 0.46
CA ALA A 116 12.01 -8.30 0.10
C ALA A 116 10.64 -8.01 -0.46
N ASP A 117 9.99 -7.02 0.12
CA ASP A 117 8.72 -6.42 -0.29
C ASP A 117 8.61 -5.04 0.39
N GLY A 118 7.44 -4.42 0.39
CA GLY A 118 7.22 -3.16 1.07
C GLY A 118 7.18 -3.25 2.61
N THR A 119 7.29 -4.44 3.23
CA THR A 119 6.96 -4.64 4.66
C THR A 119 8.07 -5.34 5.46
N TYR A 120 8.73 -6.34 4.87
CA TYR A 120 9.70 -7.22 5.52
C TYR A 120 11.13 -6.91 5.08
N ASN A 121 12.06 -7.80 5.39
CA ASN A 121 13.48 -7.60 5.17
C ASN A 121 14.04 -8.70 4.28
N GLN A 122 14.93 -8.32 3.35
CA GLN A 122 15.82 -9.25 2.67
C GLN A 122 17.26 -8.82 2.88
N ILE A 123 18.07 -9.78 3.27
CA ILE A 123 19.48 -9.60 3.51
C ILE A 123 20.15 -10.69 2.68
N ASP A 124 21.01 -10.35 1.72
CA ASP A 124 21.82 -11.32 1.01
C ASP A 124 23.04 -10.65 0.37
N SER A 125 23.81 -11.39 -0.43
CA SER A 125 25.01 -10.89 -1.11
C SER A 125 24.77 -9.75 -2.12
N ARG A 126 23.52 -9.43 -2.46
CA ARG A 126 23.13 -8.43 -3.45
C ARG A 126 22.71 -7.12 -2.78
N HIS A 127 22.02 -7.20 -1.65
CA HIS A 127 21.58 -6.04 -0.87
C HIS A 127 21.24 -6.34 0.59
N VAL A 128 21.06 -5.27 1.35
CA VAL A 128 20.35 -5.26 2.62
C VAL A 128 19.17 -4.30 2.49
N HIS A 129 17.98 -4.90 2.30
CA HIS A 129 16.68 -4.25 2.28
C HIS A 129 16.04 -4.35 3.66
N LEU A 130 15.82 -3.22 4.32
CA LEU A 130 15.29 -3.17 5.68
C LEU A 130 14.09 -2.23 5.79
N ASN A 131 12.98 -2.78 6.27
CA ASN A 131 11.86 -2.03 6.80
C ASN A 131 12.02 -1.95 8.34
N MET A 132 12.02 -0.73 8.88
CA MET A 132 12.40 -0.49 10.28
C MET A 132 11.49 -1.16 11.31
N PRO A 133 10.15 -1.25 11.12
CA PRO A 133 9.28 -2.01 12.02
C PRO A 133 9.64 -3.50 12.10
N ALA A 134 10.13 -4.06 10.99
CA ALA A 134 10.60 -5.44 10.89
C ALA A 134 12.06 -5.64 11.34
N SER A 135 12.78 -4.55 11.63
CA SER A 135 14.23 -4.57 11.86
C SER A 135 14.66 -4.21 13.27
N LEU A 136 14.01 -3.23 13.91
CA LEU A 136 14.52 -2.59 15.11
C LEU A 136 13.71 -2.90 16.38
N LEU A 137 14.41 -3.36 17.42
CA LEU A 137 13.94 -3.19 18.80
C LEU A 137 14.01 -1.72 19.19
N PHE A 138 12.92 -1.17 19.72
CA PHE A 138 12.83 0.23 20.14
C PHE A 138 12.33 0.35 21.58
N ALA A 139 12.53 1.53 22.17
CA ALA A 139 12.02 1.89 23.48
C ALA A 139 10.86 2.89 23.35
N PRO A 140 9.61 2.52 23.68
CA PRO A 140 8.47 3.44 23.59
C PRO A 140 8.65 4.73 24.40
N SER A 141 9.37 4.68 25.53
CA SER A 141 9.69 5.85 26.36
C SER A 141 10.58 6.89 25.64
N LEU A 142 11.26 6.50 24.56
CA LEU A 142 12.11 7.36 23.74
C LEU A 142 11.44 7.78 22.42
N ARG A 143 10.13 7.55 22.24
CA ARG A 143 9.41 7.82 20.98
C ARG A 143 9.64 9.23 20.44
N ALA A 144 9.63 10.24 21.30
CA ALA A 144 9.81 11.65 20.93
C ALA A 144 11.28 12.11 20.83
N LYS A 145 12.25 11.20 20.92
CA LYS A 145 13.68 11.52 20.94
C LYS A 145 14.36 11.19 19.61
N PRO A 146 15.41 11.92 19.22
CA PRO A 146 16.17 11.61 18.02
C PRO A 146 16.76 10.21 18.05
N ALA A 147 16.93 9.65 16.86
CA ALA A 147 17.60 8.36 16.67
C ALA A 147 18.68 8.47 15.60
N THR A 148 19.74 7.69 15.78
CA THR A 148 20.87 7.62 14.86
C THR A 148 21.09 6.17 14.44
N VAL A 149 21.32 5.92 13.15
CA VAL A 149 21.69 4.64 12.56
C VAL A 149 23.08 4.78 11.95
N SER A 150 24.05 4.03 12.46
CA SER A 150 25.41 3.97 11.93
C SER A 150 25.66 2.64 11.22
N LEU A 151 26.41 2.70 10.13
CA LEU A 151 26.80 1.53 9.34
C LEU A 151 28.29 1.26 9.60
N LYS A 152 28.68 0.06 10.06
CA LYS A 152 30.10 -0.22 10.33
C LYS A 152 30.95 -0.22 9.06
N THR A 153 30.65 -1.13 8.14
CA THR A 153 31.37 -1.28 6.87
C THR A 153 30.38 -1.79 5.85
N LEU A 154 30.26 -1.04 4.75
CA LEU A 154 29.49 -1.46 3.59
C LEU A 154 30.41 -2.26 2.65
N PRO A 155 29.89 -3.28 1.94
CA PRO A 155 30.59 -3.85 0.80
C PRO A 155 31.02 -2.76 -0.20
N ALA A 156 32.10 -3.03 -0.94
CA ALA A 156 32.57 -2.08 -1.94
C ALA A 156 31.45 -1.75 -2.94
N GLY A 157 31.33 -0.48 -3.33
CA GLY A 157 30.29 -0.01 -4.26
C GLY A 157 28.91 0.22 -3.63
N TRP A 158 28.63 -0.35 -2.46
CA TRP A 158 27.33 -0.20 -1.81
C TRP A 158 27.14 1.19 -1.21
N ARG A 159 25.91 1.68 -1.27
CA ARG A 159 25.46 2.94 -0.66
C ARG A 159 24.03 2.80 -0.15
N ALA A 160 23.62 3.75 0.70
CA ALA A 160 22.29 3.80 1.28
C ALA A 160 21.30 4.60 0.42
N ALA A 161 20.11 4.05 0.21
CA ALA A 161 18.92 4.76 -0.23
C ALA A 161 17.87 4.76 0.89
N THR A 162 17.47 5.95 1.34
CA THR A 162 16.55 6.15 2.47
C THR A 162 16.11 7.61 2.56
N GLN A 163 14.99 7.88 3.24
CA GLN A 163 14.58 9.22 3.63
C GLN A 163 15.27 9.76 4.90
N LEU A 164 16.06 8.93 5.61
CA LEU A 164 16.83 9.40 6.79
C LEU A 164 17.78 10.54 6.42
N TYR A 165 18.10 11.37 7.41
CA TYR A 165 18.97 12.53 7.26
C TYR A 165 20.43 12.09 7.33
N PRO A 166 21.20 12.13 6.20
CA PRO A 166 22.60 11.73 6.21
C PRO A 166 23.45 12.74 6.96
N GLN A 167 24.46 12.24 7.67
CA GLN A 167 25.43 13.02 8.42
C GLN A 167 26.82 12.96 7.76
N PRO A 168 27.70 13.96 8.01
CA PRO A 168 29.05 14.00 7.43
C PRO A 168 29.93 12.80 7.78
N ASP A 169 29.66 12.13 8.90
CA ASP A 169 30.37 10.93 9.37
C ASP A 169 29.84 9.62 8.76
N GLY A 170 28.86 9.70 7.86
CA GLY A 170 28.23 8.55 7.22
C GLY A 170 27.08 7.93 8.03
N SER A 171 26.76 8.44 9.22
CA SER A 171 25.56 8.03 9.95
C SER A 171 24.28 8.63 9.34
N LEU A 172 23.16 8.03 9.68
CA LEU A 172 21.82 8.43 9.25
C LEU A 172 21.02 8.79 10.50
N THR A 173 20.22 9.85 10.46
CA THR A 173 19.46 10.31 11.64
C THR A 173 17.98 10.47 11.36
N ALA A 174 17.17 10.30 12.40
CA ALA A 174 15.74 10.58 12.42
C ALA A 174 15.43 11.54 13.56
N PRO A 175 14.51 12.51 13.38
CA PRO A 175 14.15 13.45 14.43
C PRO A 175 13.43 12.78 15.61
N GLN A 176 12.72 11.67 15.36
CA GLN A 176 11.96 10.91 16.35
C GLN A 176 11.63 9.50 15.82
N LEU A 177 11.12 8.62 16.69
CA LEU A 177 10.90 7.20 16.41
C LEU A 177 9.97 6.94 15.22
N ASP A 178 8.85 7.65 15.09
CA ASP A 178 7.89 7.38 14.02
C ASP A 178 8.50 7.72 12.65
N TYR A 179 9.37 8.73 12.55
CA TYR A 179 10.13 9.02 11.32
C TYR A 179 11.14 7.91 11.05
N LEU A 180 11.82 7.39 12.08
CA LEU A 180 12.70 6.24 11.91
C LEU A 180 11.91 5.01 11.42
N MET A 181 10.78 4.71 12.03
CA MET A 181 9.92 3.57 11.67
C MET A 181 9.32 3.70 10.27
N ASP A 182 9.12 4.93 9.78
CA ASP A 182 8.69 5.27 8.42
C ASP A 182 9.87 5.39 7.42
N SER A 183 11.10 5.02 7.81
CA SER A 183 12.26 5.18 6.94
C SER A 183 12.86 3.83 6.51
N PRO A 184 12.43 3.26 5.38
CA PRO A 184 13.08 2.08 4.82
C PRO A 184 14.55 2.39 4.48
N LEU A 185 15.37 1.35 4.43
CA LEU A 185 16.79 1.43 4.11
C LEU A 185 17.17 0.31 3.14
N GLU A 186 17.57 0.71 1.93
CA GLU A 186 18.19 -0.17 0.95
C GLU A 186 19.68 0.12 0.90
N LEU A 187 20.50 -0.91 1.13
CA LEU A 187 21.96 -0.86 1.00
C LEU A 187 22.38 -1.78 -0.14
N SER A 188 22.86 -1.19 -1.24
CA SER A 188 23.21 -1.95 -2.45
C SER A 188 24.06 -1.11 -3.41
N GLU A 189 24.45 -1.70 -4.54
CA GLU A 189 25.06 -1.00 -5.68
C GLU A 189 24.03 -0.34 -6.61
N HIS A 190 22.82 -0.03 -6.13
CA HIS A 190 21.75 0.56 -6.93
C HIS A 190 22.21 1.79 -7.72
N GLN A 191 21.61 2.05 -8.88
CA GLN A 191 21.80 3.28 -9.63
C GLN A 191 20.97 4.40 -9.01
N LEU A 192 21.56 5.60 -8.84
CA LEU A 192 20.84 6.77 -8.34
C LEU A 192 20.62 7.73 -9.50
N LEU A 193 19.38 7.82 -9.96
CA LEU A 193 18.94 8.79 -10.96
C LEU A 193 18.09 9.86 -10.29
N SER A 194 17.97 11.04 -10.89
CA SER A 194 17.12 12.09 -10.32
C SER A 194 16.75 13.19 -11.30
N PHE A 195 15.73 13.97 -10.95
CA PHE A 195 15.35 15.21 -11.61
C PHE A 195 14.85 16.24 -10.59
N SER A 196 14.98 17.52 -10.92
CA SER A 196 14.45 18.61 -10.09
C SER A 196 13.01 18.94 -10.47
N GLN A 197 12.17 19.21 -9.47
CA GLN A 197 10.77 19.57 -9.62
C GLN A 197 10.44 20.82 -8.78
N ALA A 198 9.98 21.88 -9.45
CA ALA A 198 9.60 23.12 -8.77
C ALA A 198 8.16 23.02 -8.22
N SER A 199 7.97 23.49 -6.99
CA SER A 199 6.65 23.58 -6.36
C SER A 199 6.65 24.59 -5.23
N ALA A 200 5.60 25.42 -5.15
CA ALA A 200 5.37 26.37 -4.05
C ALA A 200 6.62 27.23 -3.67
N GLY A 201 7.40 27.66 -4.68
CA GLY A 201 8.60 28.47 -4.47
C GLY A 201 9.86 27.71 -4.02
N LYS A 202 9.81 26.39 -3.93
CA LYS A 202 10.94 25.49 -3.64
C LYS A 202 11.28 24.62 -4.86
N THR A 203 12.48 24.07 -4.86
CA THR A 203 12.92 23.07 -5.85
C THR A 203 13.24 21.78 -5.12
N TYR A 204 12.44 20.75 -5.41
CA TYR A 204 12.62 19.42 -4.83
C TYR A 204 13.48 18.56 -5.74
N GLN A 205 14.37 17.76 -5.15
CA GLN A 205 15.07 16.70 -5.86
C GLN A 205 14.26 15.41 -5.74
N ILE A 206 13.79 14.90 -6.86
CA ILE A 206 13.10 13.61 -6.93
C ILE A 206 14.09 12.57 -7.41
N GLU A 207 14.30 11.53 -6.62
CA GLU A 207 15.33 10.52 -6.81
C GLU A 207 14.72 9.16 -7.10
N LEU A 208 15.40 8.37 -7.92
CA LEU A 208 15.12 6.97 -8.20
C LEU A 208 16.38 6.17 -7.88
N ALA A 209 16.38 5.54 -6.71
CA ALA A 209 17.38 4.56 -6.31
C ALA A 209 16.96 3.19 -6.88
N LEU A 210 17.47 2.87 -8.06
CA LEU A 210 17.07 1.71 -8.85
C LEU A 210 18.08 0.56 -8.71
N HIS A 211 17.70 -0.47 -7.97
CA HIS A 211 18.42 -1.72 -7.90
C HIS A 211 17.82 -2.70 -8.92
N HIS A 212 18.49 -2.85 -10.06
CA HIS A 212 18.06 -3.73 -11.14
C HIS A 212 19.26 -4.23 -11.95
N ALA A 213 19.07 -5.29 -12.74
CA ALA A 213 20.10 -5.86 -13.62
C ALA A 213 20.01 -5.38 -15.09
N GLY A 214 19.15 -4.39 -15.38
CA GLY A 214 18.91 -3.89 -16.74
C GLY A 214 19.92 -2.83 -17.18
N SER A 215 19.72 -2.29 -18.39
CA SER A 215 20.59 -1.26 -18.97
C SER A 215 20.36 0.14 -18.38
N ALA A 216 21.33 1.03 -18.55
CA ALA A 216 21.17 2.45 -18.21
C ALA A 216 20.06 3.15 -19.03
N ASP A 217 19.81 2.67 -20.26
CA ASP A 217 18.71 3.18 -21.10
C ASP A 217 17.34 2.79 -20.51
N GLU A 218 17.18 1.56 -20.02
CA GLU A 218 15.97 1.16 -19.28
C GLU A 218 15.77 2.01 -18.03
N ALA A 219 16.83 2.27 -17.26
CA ALA A 219 16.77 3.13 -16.09
C ALA A 219 16.31 4.55 -16.44
N LYS A 220 16.78 5.10 -17.56
CA LYS A 220 16.36 6.40 -18.07
C LYS A 220 14.89 6.42 -18.49
N VAL A 221 14.42 5.37 -19.18
CA VAL A 221 13.00 5.25 -19.57
C VAL A 221 12.11 5.27 -18.32
N LEU A 222 12.47 4.53 -17.27
CA LEU A 222 11.70 4.54 -16.03
C LEU A 222 11.73 5.91 -15.33
N LEU A 223 12.87 6.60 -15.33
CA LEU A 223 12.98 7.95 -14.77
C LEU A 223 12.08 8.96 -15.50
N GLU A 224 12.05 8.92 -16.83
CA GLU A 224 11.21 9.79 -17.65
C GLU A 224 9.71 9.54 -17.39
N LYS A 225 9.33 8.26 -17.29
CA LYS A 225 7.98 7.85 -16.92
C LYS A 225 7.59 8.38 -15.53
N THR A 226 8.47 8.18 -14.55
CA THR A 226 8.30 8.66 -13.17
C THR A 226 8.15 10.18 -13.13
N GLN A 227 8.98 10.92 -13.87
CA GLN A 227 8.88 12.39 -13.95
C GLN A 227 7.52 12.85 -14.48
N ALA A 228 6.99 12.20 -15.51
CA ALA A 228 5.70 12.54 -16.08
C ALA A 228 4.54 12.26 -15.11
N VAL A 229 4.61 11.16 -14.34
CA VAL A 229 3.66 10.86 -13.26
C VAL A 229 3.71 11.91 -12.15
N VAL A 230 4.91 12.23 -11.64
CA VAL A 230 5.10 13.23 -10.56
C VAL A 230 4.50 14.57 -10.94
N ARG A 231 4.71 15.04 -12.18
CA ARG A 231 4.13 16.29 -12.68
C ARG A 231 2.60 16.25 -12.72
N GLN A 232 2.01 15.14 -13.16
CA GLN A 232 0.54 15.04 -13.23
C GLN A 232 -0.09 14.97 -11.83
N GLN A 233 0.53 14.26 -10.89
CA GLN A 233 0.02 14.20 -9.52
C GLN A 233 0.21 15.53 -8.78
N GLN A 234 1.34 16.22 -8.97
CA GLN A 234 1.49 17.60 -8.51
C GLN A 234 0.37 18.50 -9.04
N ALA A 235 -0.01 18.37 -10.32
CA ALA A 235 -1.06 19.17 -10.93
C ALA A 235 -2.47 18.85 -10.39
N ILE A 236 -2.69 17.65 -9.85
CA ILE A 236 -3.95 17.32 -9.16
C ILE A 236 -4.10 18.14 -7.89
N PHE A 237 -3.04 18.29 -7.10
CA PHE A 237 -3.09 19.00 -5.82
C PHE A 237 -2.69 20.49 -5.91
N GLY A 238 -2.08 20.90 -7.02
CA GLY A 238 -1.54 22.24 -7.26
C GLY A 238 -0.11 22.45 -6.71
N GLU A 239 0.34 21.59 -5.80
CA GLU A 239 1.68 21.63 -5.20
C GLU A 239 2.13 20.23 -4.77
N LEU A 240 3.44 20.00 -4.74
CA LEU A 240 4.05 18.89 -4.02
C LEU A 240 3.90 19.10 -2.50
N PRO A 241 3.83 18.03 -1.70
CA PRO A 241 4.01 18.12 -0.27
C PRO A 241 5.38 18.73 0.06
N ASP A 242 5.50 19.34 1.23
CA ASP A 242 6.79 19.82 1.72
C ASP A 242 7.63 18.62 2.19
N PHE A 243 8.39 18.06 1.25
CA PHE A 243 9.28 16.94 1.54
C PHE A 243 10.47 17.37 2.39
N ALA A 244 10.78 16.57 3.40
CA ALA A 244 11.96 16.77 4.23
C ALA A 244 13.22 16.88 3.37
N ASN A 245 14.10 17.84 3.70
CA ASN A 245 15.32 18.13 2.93
C ASN A 245 15.09 18.48 1.46
N GLN A 246 13.86 18.86 1.07
CA GLN A 246 13.48 19.08 -0.33
C GLN A 246 13.76 17.86 -1.21
N ARG A 247 13.56 16.64 -0.69
CA ARG A 247 13.90 15.39 -1.39
C ARG A 247 12.81 14.32 -1.24
N TYR A 248 12.53 13.61 -2.33
CA TYR A 248 11.70 12.40 -2.32
C TYR A 248 12.44 11.27 -3.05
N THR A 249 12.50 10.07 -2.47
CA THR A 249 13.27 8.95 -3.03
C THR A 249 12.37 7.74 -3.32
N PHE A 250 12.28 7.34 -4.59
CA PHE A 250 11.77 6.04 -4.99
C PHE A 250 12.87 4.99 -4.80
N ILE A 251 12.69 4.08 -3.87
CA ILE A 251 13.58 2.94 -3.61
C ILE A 251 13.00 1.76 -4.39
N ALA A 252 13.63 1.41 -5.50
CA ALA A 252 13.09 0.49 -6.49
C ALA A 252 13.96 -0.76 -6.63
N ASP A 253 13.48 -1.90 -6.14
CA ASP A 253 14.18 -3.18 -6.20
C ASP A 253 13.48 -4.12 -7.19
N TYR A 254 14.06 -4.25 -8.38
CA TYR A 254 13.50 -5.06 -9.47
C TYR A 254 14.47 -6.19 -9.85
N LEU A 255 14.44 -7.26 -9.04
CA LEU A 255 15.39 -8.36 -9.06
C LEU A 255 14.70 -9.70 -8.83
N PRO A 256 15.24 -10.82 -9.36
CA PRO A 256 14.73 -12.15 -9.04
C PRO A 256 14.72 -12.42 -7.53
N GLY A 257 13.62 -12.95 -7.00
CA GLY A 257 13.47 -13.25 -5.57
C GLY A 257 13.19 -12.05 -4.67
N VAL A 258 12.80 -10.91 -5.26
CA VAL A 258 12.20 -9.76 -4.56
C VAL A 258 10.71 -9.76 -4.90
N ASP A 259 9.85 -9.98 -3.91
CA ASP A 259 8.43 -10.16 -4.13
C ASP A 259 7.79 -8.82 -4.57
N GLY A 260 6.72 -8.89 -5.36
CA GLY A 260 6.06 -7.70 -5.89
C GLY A 260 5.18 -7.00 -4.86
N ASP A 261 5.51 -5.75 -4.52
CA ASP A 261 4.78 -4.93 -3.55
C ASP A 261 5.07 -3.43 -3.75
N GLY A 262 4.31 -2.59 -3.04
CA GLY A 262 4.53 -1.16 -2.88
C GLY A 262 4.23 -0.75 -1.45
N MET A 263 5.04 0.17 -0.90
CA MET A 263 4.79 0.76 0.41
C MET A 263 5.11 2.25 0.38
N GLU A 264 4.14 3.03 0.80
CA GLU A 264 4.26 4.46 0.93
C GLU A 264 5.06 4.86 2.17
N HIS A 265 5.86 5.92 2.03
CA HIS A 265 6.48 6.59 3.16
C HIS A 265 6.42 8.10 2.94
N ARG A 266 6.65 8.85 4.00
CA ARG A 266 6.40 10.29 4.01
C ARG A 266 7.22 11.08 2.97
N ASN A 267 8.46 10.65 2.73
CA ASN A 267 9.42 11.27 1.80
C ASN A 267 10.16 10.21 0.95
N SER A 268 9.67 8.99 0.91
CA SER A 268 10.19 7.94 0.05
C SER A 268 9.09 6.92 -0.24
N THR A 269 9.41 5.91 -1.03
CA THR A 269 8.57 4.72 -1.15
C THR A 269 9.47 3.54 -1.50
N VAL A 270 9.07 2.35 -1.06
CA VAL A 270 9.62 1.08 -1.54
C VAL A 270 8.69 0.55 -2.62
N VAL A 271 9.25 0.24 -3.79
CA VAL A 271 8.54 -0.41 -4.89
C VAL A 271 9.35 -1.61 -5.37
N THR A 272 8.76 -2.79 -5.33
CA THR A 272 9.48 -4.05 -5.53
C THR A 272 8.84 -4.92 -6.61
N SER A 273 9.65 -5.74 -7.28
CA SER A 273 9.15 -6.72 -8.25
C SER A 273 10.19 -7.79 -8.57
N GLU A 274 9.74 -9.02 -8.77
CA GLU A 274 10.61 -10.12 -9.22
C GLU A 274 11.06 -9.92 -10.67
N SER A 275 10.25 -9.21 -11.45
CA SER A 275 10.43 -9.05 -12.90
C SER A 275 11.31 -7.85 -13.22
N SER A 276 12.17 -8.00 -14.22
CA SER A 276 12.94 -6.87 -14.74
C SER A 276 12.04 -5.84 -15.42
N LEU A 277 12.57 -4.63 -15.65
CA LEU A 277 11.86 -3.56 -16.35
C LEU A 277 11.41 -3.99 -17.75
N ALA A 278 12.32 -4.61 -18.52
CA ALA A 278 12.03 -5.06 -19.87
C ALA A 278 11.03 -6.23 -19.90
N GLN A 279 11.14 -7.19 -18.98
CA GLN A 279 10.22 -8.35 -18.91
C GLN A 279 8.78 -7.92 -18.64
N ASN A 280 8.60 -6.87 -17.84
CA ASN A 280 7.28 -6.36 -17.46
C ASN A 280 6.86 -5.14 -18.29
N GLU A 281 7.55 -4.83 -19.40
CA GLU A 281 7.26 -3.70 -20.29
C GLU A 281 7.11 -2.35 -19.55
N PHE A 282 7.91 -2.14 -18.50
CA PHE A 282 7.86 -0.98 -17.60
C PHE A 282 6.52 -0.79 -16.85
N ALA A 283 5.71 -1.84 -16.70
CA ALA A 283 4.45 -1.79 -15.94
C ALA A 283 4.65 -1.49 -14.44
N GLN A 284 5.88 -1.56 -13.93
CA GLN A 284 6.25 -1.08 -12.58
C GLN A 284 5.88 0.40 -12.35
N ILE A 285 5.70 1.19 -13.42
CA ILE A 285 5.21 2.56 -13.32
C ILE A 285 3.81 2.64 -12.67
N GLU A 286 3.01 1.57 -12.73
CA GLU A 286 1.71 1.48 -12.04
C GLU A 286 1.86 1.56 -10.53
N THR A 287 2.77 0.77 -9.95
CA THR A 287 3.09 0.81 -8.52
C THR A 287 3.69 2.16 -8.14
N ILE A 288 4.67 2.68 -8.91
CA ILE A 288 5.24 4.03 -8.67
C ILE A 288 4.16 5.11 -8.65
N SER A 289 3.19 5.05 -9.55
CA SER A 289 2.09 6.02 -9.58
C SER A 289 1.17 5.88 -8.37
N HIS A 290 0.89 4.66 -7.93
CA HIS A 290 0.13 4.41 -6.70
C HIS A 290 0.85 5.01 -5.49
N GLU A 291 2.10 4.58 -5.25
CA GLU A 291 2.84 4.98 -4.06
C GLU A 291 3.18 6.46 -4.02
N PHE A 292 3.45 7.09 -5.16
CA PHE A 292 3.70 8.54 -5.16
C PHE A 292 2.45 9.33 -4.79
N PHE A 293 1.26 8.85 -5.13
CA PHE A 293 0.03 9.55 -4.77
C PHE A 293 -0.19 9.51 -3.26
N HIS A 294 0.30 8.46 -2.60
CA HIS A 294 0.23 8.34 -1.16
C HIS A 294 1.00 9.44 -0.41
N ALA A 295 2.00 10.06 -1.05
CA ALA A 295 2.71 11.22 -0.49
C ALA A 295 1.77 12.36 -0.06
N TRP A 296 0.61 12.51 -0.72
CA TRP A 296 -0.50 13.33 -0.25
C TRP A 296 -1.51 12.50 0.54
N ASN A 297 -2.03 11.42 -0.05
CA ASN A 297 -3.17 10.67 0.49
C ASN A 297 -2.72 9.49 1.35
N VAL A 298 -3.11 9.47 2.62
CA VAL A 298 -2.63 8.59 3.71
C VAL A 298 -1.36 9.04 4.43
N GLU A 299 -0.35 9.59 3.75
CA GLU A 299 0.84 10.10 4.47
C GLU A 299 0.65 11.47 5.11
N ARG A 300 -0.30 12.26 4.59
CA ARG A 300 -0.63 13.58 5.11
C ARG A 300 -2.13 13.79 5.24
N ILE A 301 -2.90 13.46 4.21
CA ILE A 301 -4.36 13.32 4.30
C ILE A 301 -4.62 11.96 4.96
N ARG A 302 -4.51 11.90 6.29
CA ARG A 302 -4.53 10.64 7.04
C ARG A 302 -5.79 10.49 7.91
N PRO A 303 -6.44 9.31 7.93
CA PRO A 303 -7.51 9.01 8.88
C PRO A 303 -7.05 9.12 10.35
N LYS A 304 -7.94 9.62 11.22
CA LYS A 304 -7.69 9.74 12.67
C LYS A 304 -7.46 8.41 13.37
N ASN A 305 -8.01 7.32 12.85
CA ASN A 305 -7.82 5.98 13.41
C ASN A 305 -6.47 5.34 13.02
N LEU A 306 -5.73 5.93 12.08
CA LEU A 306 -4.35 5.54 11.75
C LEU A 306 -3.30 6.42 12.44
N GLU A 307 -3.69 7.48 13.16
CA GLU A 307 -2.76 8.41 13.81
C GLU A 307 -3.15 8.74 15.28
N PRO A 308 -2.26 8.49 16.26
CA PRO A 308 -0.87 8.01 16.12
C PRO A 308 -0.78 6.52 15.77
N PHE A 309 0.35 6.11 15.20
CA PHE A 309 0.65 4.70 14.97
C PHE A 309 0.82 3.94 16.29
N ASP A 310 0.19 2.77 16.37
CA ASP A 310 0.43 1.78 17.41
C ASP A 310 1.34 0.68 16.85
N TYR A 311 2.56 0.57 17.37
CA TYR A 311 3.50 -0.47 16.95
C TYR A 311 3.30 -1.80 17.72
N SER A 312 2.37 -1.86 18.68
CA SER A 312 2.04 -3.08 19.43
C SER A 312 0.92 -3.90 18.79
N GLN A 313 0.11 -3.27 17.94
CA GLN A 313 -1.05 -3.86 17.28
C GLN A 313 -1.44 -3.02 16.08
N THR A 314 -2.10 -3.63 15.10
CA THR A 314 -2.55 -2.93 13.89
C THR A 314 -3.68 -1.94 14.20
N ASN A 315 -3.54 -0.71 13.71
CA ASN A 315 -4.61 0.28 13.74
C ASN A 315 -5.76 -0.14 12.79
N MET A 316 -6.97 -0.32 13.33
CA MET A 316 -8.16 -0.53 12.51
C MET A 316 -8.68 0.81 11.97
N SER A 317 -9.04 0.86 10.68
CA SER A 317 -9.60 2.08 10.07
C SER A 317 -10.91 1.83 9.34
N ASP A 318 -11.81 2.82 9.39
CA ASP A 318 -13.06 2.89 8.63
C ASP A 318 -12.95 3.70 7.33
N ALA A 319 -11.75 4.18 7.00
CA ALA A 319 -11.51 5.13 5.90
C ALA A 319 -10.48 4.63 4.87
N LEU A 320 -10.08 3.35 4.91
CA LEU A 320 -9.14 2.80 3.91
C LEU A 320 -9.70 2.81 2.49
N TRP A 321 -11.01 2.72 2.30
CA TRP A 321 -11.62 2.93 0.98
C TRP A 321 -11.29 4.30 0.37
N PHE A 322 -11.10 5.33 1.20
CA PHE A 322 -10.68 6.66 0.77
C PHE A 322 -9.16 6.78 0.69
N ALA A 323 -8.42 6.26 1.67
CA ALA A 323 -6.96 6.30 1.67
C ALA A 323 -6.35 5.47 0.51
N GLU A 324 -6.89 4.29 0.25
CA GLU A 324 -6.33 3.29 -0.67
C GLU A 324 -7.11 3.23 -1.99
N GLY A 325 -8.44 3.22 -1.89
CA GLY A 325 -9.29 3.14 -3.07
C GLY A 325 -9.20 4.38 -3.96
N PHE A 326 -9.15 5.58 -3.36
CA PHE A 326 -8.98 6.80 -4.16
C PHE A 326 -7.56 6.88 -4.72
N THR A 327 -6.55 6.42 -3.97
CA THR A 327 -5.18 6.33 -4.48
C THR A 327 -5.09 5.36 -5.66
N ASN A 328 -5.76 4.21 -5.60
CA ASN A 328 -5.84 3.26 -6.71
C ASN A 328 -6.52 3.87 -7.96
N TYR A 329 -7.60 4.64 -7.77
CA TYR A 329 -8.23 5.41 -8.85
C TYR A 329 -7.28 6.43 -9.47
N TYR A 330 -6.63 7.24 -8.62
CA TYR A 330 -5.77 8.32 -9.06
C TYR A 330 -4.44 7.86 -9.64
N GLY A 331 -3.86 6.78 -9.13
CA GLY A 331 -2.65 6.16 -9.68
C GLY A 331 -2.85 5.79 -11.15
N LYS A 332 -3.99 5.18 -11.51
CA LYS A 332 -4.33 4.85 -12.90
C LYS A 332 -4.71 6.07 -13.72
N LEU A 333 -5.48 7.01 -13.15
CA LEU A 333 -5.87 8.24 -13.84
C LEU A 333 -4.64 9.11 -14.16
N ALA A 334 -3.67 9.20 -13.26
CA ALA A 334 -2.42 9.91 -13.49
C ALA A 334 -1.64 9.31 -14.66
N LEU A 335 -1.65 7.98 -14.83
CA LEU A 335 -1.04 7.31 -15.99
C LEU A 335 -1.75 7.59 -17.31
N LYS A 336 -3.08 7.67 -17.30
CA LYS A 336 -3.84 8.16 -18.46
C LYS A 336 -3.50 9.62 -18.80
N ARG A 337 -3.42 10.49 -17.78
CA ARG A 337 -3.16 11.93 -17.90
C ARG A 337 -1.71 12.24 -18.31
N SER A 338 -0.78 11.35 -18.00
CA SER A 338 0.64 11.42 -18.40
C SER A 338 0.94 10.65 -19.68
N SER A 339 -0.09 10.15 -20.38
CA SER A 339 0.02 9.40 -21.65
C SER A 339 0.78 8.07 -21.56
N HIS A 340 0.90 7.49 -20.36
CA HIS A 340 1.39 6.12 -20.20
C HIS A 340 0.35 5.09 -20.61
N PHE A 341 -0.92 5.39 -20.34
CA PHE A 341 -2.04 4.65 -20.89
C PHE A 341 -2.67 5.43 -22.05
N ASP A 342 -2.87 4.74 -23.16
CA ASP A 342 -3.84 5.18 -24.14
C ASP A 342 -5.27 5.03 -23.58
N LEU A 343 -6.26 5.39 -24.38
CA LEU A 343 -7.64 5.35 -23.91
C LEU A 343 -8.12 3.92 -23.67
N ASP A 344 -7.85 2.99 -24.60
CA ASP A 344 -8.34 1.63 -24.52
C ASP A 344 -7.77 0.91 -23.29
N THR A 345 -6.46 1.03 -23.06
CA THR A 345 -5.78 0.52 -21.86
C THR A 345 -6.42 1.08 -20.58
N TYR A 346 -6.69 2.39 -20.54
CA TYR A 346 -7.31 2.99 -19.36
C TYR A 346 -8.75 2.50 -19.14
N LEU A 347 -9.56 2.36 -20.19
CA LEU A 347 -10.92 1.85 -20.08
C LEU A 347 -10.92 0.40 -19.58
N GLU A 348 -9.96 -0.44 -20.00
CA GLU A 348 -9.78 -1.80 -19.48
C GLU A 348 -9.43 -1.80 -17.98
N LYS A 349 -8.52 -0.90 -17.57
CA LYS A 349 -8.11 -0.73 -16.16
C LYS A 349 -9.26 -0.27 -15.26
N VAL A 350 -10.22 0.50 -15.80
CA VAL A 350 -11.47 0.89 -15.12
C VAL A 350 -12.49 -0.25 -15.12
N GLN A 351 -12.61 -0.98 -16.23
CA GLN A 351 -13.60 -2.03 -16.42
C GLN A 351 -13.40 -3.20 -15.44
N LYS A 352 -12.15 -3.59 -15.14
CA LYS A 352 -11.85 -4.71 -14.25
C LYS A 352 -12.42 -4.53 -12.82
N PRO A 353 -12.07 -3.48 -12.05
CA PRO A 353 -12.60 -3.26 -10.71
C PRO A 353 -14.11 -2.98 -10.72
N LEU A 354 -14.64 -2.33 -11.78
CA LEU A 354 -16.08 -2.12 -11.94
C LEU A 354 -16.83 -3.46 -12.03
N ASN A 355 -16.38 -4.39 -12.87
CA ASN A 355 -17.00 -5.72 -12.97
C ASN A 355 -16.90 -6.49 -11.65
N GLN A 356 -15.73 -6.49 -11.01
CA GLN A 356 -15.54 -7.14 -9.71
C GLN A 356 -16.54 -6.61 -8.67
N THR A 357 -16.70 -5.29 -8.59
CA THR A 357 -17.58 -4.63 -7.63
C THR A 357 -19.06 -4.88 -7.96
N LEU A 358 -19.46 -4.76 -9.22
CA LEU A 358 -20.88 -4.91 -9.59
C LEU A 358 -21.36 -6.36 -9.45
N GLN A 359 -20.51 -7.34 -9.74
CA GLN A 359 -20.88 -8.76 -9.80
C GLN A 359 -20.66 -9.53 -8.49
N THR A 360 -19.88 -9.01 -7.56
CA THR A 360 -19.65 -9.71 -6.29
C THR A 360 -20.91 -9.67 -5.40
N PRO A 361 -21.28 -10.79 -4.75
CA PRO A 361 -22.34 -10.78 -3.74
C PRO A 361 -21.88 -10.11 -2.44
N ALA A 362 -20.57 -9.89 -2.24
CA ALA A 362 -20.00 -9.31 -1.01
C ALA A 362 -20.63 -7.97 -0.59
N ARG A 363 -21.02 -7.13 -1.55
CA ARG A 363 -21.66 -5.85 -1.26
C ARG A 363 -22.98 -5.98 -0.50
N ARG A 364 -23.65 -7.14 -0.50
CA ARG A 364 -24.88 -7.33 0.29
C ARG A 364 -24.66 -7.20 1.80
N TRP A 365 -23.42 -7.38 2.26
CA TRP A 365 -23.10 -7.48 3.68
C TRP A 365 -22.52 -6.21 4.27
N SER A 366 -21.83 -5.39 3.49
CA SER A 366 -21.08 -4.24 4.00
C SER A 366 -20.81 -3.19 2.93
N GLY A 367 -20.94 -1.91 3.31
CA GLY A 367 -20.38 -0.78 2.55
C GLY A 367 -18.85 -0.68 2.71
N PRO A 368 -18.20 0.20 1.94
CA PRO A 368 -16.74 0.33 1.89
C PRO A 368 -16.10 0.73 3.24
N ALA A 369 -16.81 1.46 4.11
CA ALA A 369 -16.30 1.81 5.45
C ALA A 369 -16.15 0.57 6.35
N ALA A 370 -17.16 -0.32 6.36
CA ALA A 370 -17.12 -1.55 7.13
C ALA A 370 -16.13 -2.58 6.56
N VAL A 371 -15.94 -2.58 5.24
CA VAL A 371 -14.89 -3.39 4.59
C VAL A 371 -13.49 -2.91 5.01
N SER A 372 -13.28 -1.60 5.13
CA SER A 372 -11.99 -1.04 5.57
C SER A 372 -11.61 -1.55 6.96
N GLN A 373 -12.58 -1.70 7.86
CA GLN A 373 -12.37 -2.24 9.21
C GLN A 373 -11.94 -3.71 9.22
N GLN A 374 -12.14 -4.44 8.11
CA GLN A 374 -11.78 -5.85 7.96
C GLN A 374 -10.37 -6.06 7.37
N ALA A 375 -9.64 -4.99 7.03
CA ALA A 375 -8.31 -5.07 6.42
C ALA A 375 -7.33 -5.97 7.21
N VAL A 376 -7.43 -5.91 8.54
CA VAL A 376 -6.65 -6.73 9.51
C VAL A 376 -6.70 -8.22 9.27
N PHE A 377 -7.71 -8.72 8.56
CA PHE A 377 -7.90 -10.14 8.28
C PHE A 377 -7.49 -10.57 6.86
N VAL A 378 -7.13 -9.63 5.97
CA VAL A 378 -6.95 -9.91 4.53
C VAL A 378 -5.65 -9.41 3.92
N ASP A 379 -5.01 -8.37 4.48
CA ASP A 379 -3.83 -7.72 3.89
C ASP A 379 -2.55 -8.57 4.06
N ALA A 380 -2.38 -9.20 5.23
CA ALA A 380 -1.37 -10.24 5.47
C ALA A 380 -1.78 -11.21 6.60
N GLY A 381 -3.07 -11.26 6.95
CA GLY A 381 -3.59 -12.16 7.97
C GLY A 381 -3.54 -13.61 7.50
N VAL A 382 -2.68 -14.43 8.11
CA VAL A 382 -2.63 -15.88 7.82
C VAL A 382 -3.52 -16.62 8.81
N ALA A 383 -4.53 -17.31 8.29
CA ALA A 383 -5.45 -18.14 9.05
C ALA A 383 -5.41 -19.59 8.54
N VAL A 384 -5.46 -20.57 9.46
CA VAL A 384 -5.53 -22.00 9.10
C VAL A 384 -6.96 -22.40 8.74
N ASP A 385 -7.95 -21.79 9.39
CA ASP A 385 -9.35 -21.97 9.07
C ASP A 385 -9.72 -21.26 7.75
N LYS A 386 -10.55 -21.94 6.96
CA LYS A 386 -10.98 -21.42 5.65
C LYS A 386 -11.98 -20.29 5.81
N THR A 387 -11.95 -19.34 4.88
CA THR A 387 -12.85 -18.19 4.86
C THR A 387 -13.85 -18.26 3.70
N ASN A 388 -14.88 -17.42 3.73
CA ASN A 388 -15.85 -17.27 2.65
C ASN A 388 -15.76 -15.86 2.00
N TYR A 389 -14.54 -15.32 1.93
CA TYR A 389 -14.30 -13.95 1.44
C TYR A 389 -14.87 -13.70 0.04
N GLY A 390 -14.86 -14.71 -0.84
CA GLY A 390 -15.48 -14.61 -2.17
C GLY A 390 -16.97 -14.22 -2.15
N ASN A 391 -17.67 -14.42 -1.02
CA ASN A 391 -19.08 -14.09 -0.85
C ASN A 391 -19.38 -12.90 0.08
N HIS A 392 -18.48 -12.56 1.00
CA HIS A 392 -18.75 -11.52 2.00
C HIS A 392 -17.69 -10.42 2.10
N PHE A 393 -16.60 -10.50 1.33
CA PHE A 393 -15.55 -9.49 1.32
C PHE A 393 -15.27 -9.00 -0.11
N LEU A 394 -15.13 -7.69 -0.26
CA LEU A 394 -14.64 -7.03 -1.47
C LEU A 394 -13.53 -6.09 -1.02
N SER A 395 -12.34 -6.15 -1.62
CA SER A 395 -11.20 -5.31 -1.20
C SER A 395 -11.58 -3.83 -1.13
N TYR A 396 -11.16 -3.14 -0.05
CA TYR A 396 -11.35 -1.69 0.11
C TYR A 396 -10.61 -0.89 -0.97
N TYR A 397 -9.53 -1.43 -1.57
CA TYR A 397 -8.89 -0.87 -2.77
C TYR A 397 -9.85 -0.86 -3.96
N THR A 398 -10.43 -2.03 -4.28
CA THR A 398 -11.32 -2.20 -5.44
C THR A 398 -12.64 -1.46 -5.24
N TYR A 399 -13.23 -1.59 -4.04
CA TYR A 399 -14.49 -0.94 -3.73
C TYR A 399 -14.31 0.59 -3.70
N GLY A 400 -13.29 1.07 -2.99
CA GLY A 400 -12.99 2.49 -2.92
C GLY A 400 -12.63 3.10 -4.28
N GLU A 401 -11.93 2.38 -5.16
CA GLU A 401 -11.67 2.81 -6.55
C GLU A 401 -12.97 3.03 -7.34
N VAL A 402 -13.93 2.10 -7.24
CA VAL A 402 -15.23 2.23 -7.92
C VAL A 402 -16.08 3.33 -7.30
N VAL A 403 -15.98 3.55 -5.99
CA VAL A 403 -16.63 4.67 -5.29
C VAL A 403 -16.01 6.01 -5.72
N ALA A 404 -14.68 6.10 -5.87
CA ALA A 404 -13.98 7.26 -6.39
C ALA A 404 -14.43 7.59 -7.82
N LEU A 405 -14.47 6.57 -8.68
CA LEU A 405 -14.98 6.70 -10.05
C LEU A 405 -16.44 7.18 -10.08
N ALA A 406 -17.31 6.57 -9.28
CA ALA A 406 -18.70 6.97 -9.14
C ALA A 406 -18.82 8.45 -8.75
N LEU A 407 -18.02 8.88 -7.77
CA LEU A 407 -18.04 10.24 -7.25
C LEU A 407 -17.50 11.24 -8.28
N ASP A 408 -16.38 10.95 -8.94
CA ASP A 408 -15.81 11.84 -9.96
C ASP A 408 -16.78 12.04 -11.13
N LEU A 409 -17.36 10.96 -11.65
CA LEU A 409 -18.33 11.05 -12.74
C LEU A 409 -19.60 11.80 -12.30
N THR A 410 -20.08 11.58 -11.08
CA THR A 410 -21.26 12.29 -10.54
C THR A 410 -20.99 13.79 -10.41
N LEU A 411 -19.87 14.17 -9.80
CA LEU A 411 -19.50 15.59 -9.63
C LEU A 411 -19.38 16.31 -10.98
N ARG A 412 -18.73 15.66 -11.96
CA ARG A 412 -18.54 16.22 -13.31
C ARG A 412 -19.84 16.37 -14.09
N THR A 413 -20.80 15.48 -13.87
CA THR A 413 -22.03 15.43 -14.67
C THR A 413 -23.19 16.20 -14.03
N GLN A 414 -23.19 16.35 -12.70
CA GLN A 414 -24.33 16.90 -11.95
C GLN A 414 -24.00 18.17 -11.16
N TYR A 415 -22.74 18.39 -10.77
CA TYR A 415 -22.37 19.45 -9.81
C TYR A 415 -21.35 20.48 -10.35
N ASN A 416 -21.02 20.44 -11.64
CA ASN A 416 -20.00 21.31 -12.25
C ASN A 416 -18.68 21.35 -11.44
N SER A 417 -18.31 20.22 -10.88
CA SER A 417 -17.17 20.03 -10.00
C SER A 417 -16.46 18.72 -10.38
N ASP A 418 -15.42 18.32 -9.65
CA ASP A 418 -14.79 17.01 -9.85
C ASP A 418 -14.10 16.49 -8.59
N LEU A 419 -13.62 15.25 -8.66
CA LEU A 419 -12.93 14.62 -7.54
C LEU A 419 -11.62 15.34 -7.19
N ASP A 420 -10.97 16.00 -8.16
CA ASP A 420 -9.73 16.74 -7.91
C ASP A 420 -10.02 17.89 -6.95
N ALA A 421 -11.15 18.59 -7.11
CA ALA A 421 -11.59 19.63 -6.18
C ALA A 421 -11.81 19.09 -4.75
N LEU A 422 -12.38 17.89 -4.59
CA LEU A 422 -12.51 17.24 -3.28
C LEU A 422 -11.14 16.93 -2.67
N MET A 423 -10.23 16.31 -3.43
CA MET A 423 -8.89 15.98 -2.95
C MET A 423 -8.06 17.22 -2.62
N GLN A 424 -8.18 18.29 -3.40
CA GLN A 424 -7.57 19.58 -3.10
C GLN A 424 -8.12 20.18 -1.80
N LEU A 425 -9.43 20.13 -1.56
CA LEU A 425 -10.02 20.62 -0.32
C LEU A 425 -9.54 19.81 0.89
N MET A 426 -9.47 18.47 0.75
CA MET A 426 -8.91 17.60 1.78
C MET A 426 -7.42 17.87 2.03
N TRP A 427 -6.64 18.13 0.97
CA TRP A 427 -5.25 18.55 1.08
C TRP A 427 -5.11 19.85 1.87
N GLN A 428 -5.88 20.89 1.53
CA GLN A 428 -5.77 22.19 2.20
C GLN A 428 -6.21 22.14 3.68
N ARG A 429 -7.23 21.32 4.01
CA ARG A 429 -7.78 21.25 5.38
C ARG A 429 -7.05 20.30 6.31
N PHE A 430 -6.56 19.17 5.77
CA PHE A 430 -6.06 18.06 6.56
C PHE A 430 -4.62 17.74 6.21
N GLY A 431 -4.30 17.60 4.92
CA GLY A 431 -2.95 17.22 4.50
C GLY A 431 -1.88 18.26 4.81
N LYS A 432 -2.06 19.50 4.35
CA LYS A 432 -1.11 20.59 4.51
C LYS A 432 -0.86 21.02 5.98
N PRO A 433 -1.89 21.14 6.84
CA PRO A 433 -1.68 21.38 8.26
C PRO A 433 -1.40 20.10 9.06
N GLU A 434 -1.34 18.94 8.39
CA GLU A 434 -1.12 17.62 8.97
C GLU A 434 -2.06 17.32 10.15
N GLN A 435 -3.35 17.54 9.90
CA GLN A 435 -4.42 17.22 10.83
C GLN A 435 -5.13 15.96 10.36
N PRO A 436 -5.21 14.90 11.18
CA PRO A 436 -5.93 13.70 10.80
C PRO A 436 -7.45 13.96 10.69
N TYR A 437 -8.08 13.36 9.68
CA TYR A 437 -9.51 13.52 9.37
C TYR A 437 -10.38 12.35 9.87
N GLN A 438 -11.68 12.55 9.94
CA GLN A 438 -12.71 11.54 10.17
C GLN A 438 -13.67 11.45 8.98
N LEU A 439 -14.52 10.41 8.91
CA LEU A 439 -15.49 10.28 7.80
C LEU A 439 -16.41 11.50 7.65
N ALA A 440 -16.80 12.13 8.77
CA ALA A 440 -17.62 13.33 8.76
C ALA A 440 -16.94 14.51 8.04
N ASP A 441 -15.60 14.58 8.09
CA ASP A 441 -14.83 15.62 7.42
C ASP A 441 -14.86 15.44 5.89
N ILE A 442 -14.74 14.20 5.41
CA ILE A 442 -14.88 13.91 3.97
C ILE A 442 -16.30 14.24 3.51
N GLN A 443 -17.33 13.90 4.31
CA GLN A 443 -18.72 14.23 4.00
C GLN A 443 -18.93 15.75 3.90
N GLN A 444 -18.37 16.51 4.84
CA GLN A 444 -18.46 17.97 4.83
C GLN A 444 -17.73 18.57 3.63
N ALA A 445 -16.53 18.08 3.31
CA ALA A 445 -15.79 18.50 2.13
C ALA A 445 -16.56 18.20 0.84
N LEU A 446 -17.21 17.03 0.76
CA LEU A 446 -18.07 16.68 -0.38
C LEU A 446 -19.27 17.63 -0.50
N ALA A 447 -19.96 17.95 0.60
CA ALA A 447 -21.08 18.88 0.61
C ALA A 447 -20.71 20.27 0.06
N GLU A 448 -19.49 20.72 0.35
CA GLU A 448 -18.97 22.00 -0.13
C GLU A 448 -18.59 21.96 -1.61
N VAL A 449 -17.90 20.89 -2.03
CA VAL A 449 -17.46 20.70 -3.42
C VAL A 449 -18.66 20.49 -4.36
N SER A 450 -19.75 19.87 -3.88
CA SER A 450 -21.00 19.73 -4.63
C SER A 450 -21.91 20.95 -4.50
N GLY A 451 -21.79 21.74 -3.43
CA GLY A 451 -22.79 22.75 -3.05
C GLY A 451 -24.12 22.14 -2.57
N ASP A 452 -24.13 20.86 -2.22
CA ASP A 452 -25.32 20.07 -1.89
C ASP A 452 -25.05 19.12 -0.71
N ALA A 453 -25.48 19.54 0.48
CA ALA A 453 -25.30 18.80 1.71
C ALA A 453 -26.21 17.56 1.82
N GLU A 454 -27.38 17.58 1.17
CA GLU A 454 -28.30 16.44 1.18
C GLU A 454 -27.74 15.30 0.33
N PHE A 455 -27.21 15.63 -0.85
CA PHE A 455 -26.47 14.67 -1.68
C PHE A 455 -25.30 14.05 -0.92
N ALA A 456 -24.45 14.86 -0.27
CA ALA A 456 -23.31 14.35 0.47
C ALA A 456 -23.75 13.42 1.62
N ALA A 457 -24.77 13.80 2.39
CA ALA A 457 -25.30 12.97 3.45
C ALA A 457 -25.91 11.66 2.93
N ALA A 458 -26.66 11.70 1.81
CA ALA A 458 -27.22 10.53 1.18
C ALA A 458 -26.14 9.59 0.64
N PHE A 459 -25.11 10.13 -0.02
CA PHE A 459 -23.98 9.36 -0.51
C PHE A 459 -23.25 8.63 0.62
N PHE A 460 -23.00 9.29 1.75
CA PHE A 460 -22.36 8.66 2.89
C PHE A 460 -23.21 7.57 3.53
N ARG A 461 -24.50 7.83 3.73
CA ARG A 461 -25.43 6.84 4.27
C ARG A 461 -25.57 5.63 3.35
N ASP A 462 -25.81 5.85 2.06
CA ASP A 462 -26.27 4.81 1.15
C ASP A 462 -25.10 4.08 0.46
N SER A 463 -23.99 4.78 0.17
CA SER A 463 -22.87 4.25 -0.62
C SER A 463 -21.57 4.04 0.17
N ILE A 464 -21.38 4.72 1.32
CA ILE A 464 -20.19 4.55 2.18
C ILE A 464 -20.46 3.62 3.36
N GLN A 465 -21.57 3.84 4.06
CA GLN A 465 -22.04 2.94 5.13
C GLN A 465 -22.85 1.79 4.52
N GLY A 466 -23.77 2.13 3.61
CA GLY A 466 -24.52 1.17 2.80
C GLY A 466 -23.77 0.73 1.54
N PRO A 467 -24.35 -0.20 0.76
CA PRO A 467 -23.70 -0.79 -0.40
C PRO A 467 -24.15 -0.23 -1.75
N ALA A 468 -24.94 0.85 -1.75
CA ALA A 468 -25.51 1.43 -2.95
C ALA A 468 -24.41 1.96 -3.89
N LEU A 469 -24.70 1.92 -5.19
CA LEU A 469 -23.87 2.48 -6.25
C LEU A 469 -24.78 3.18 -7.26
N PRO A 470 -24.31 4.25 -7.93
CA PRO A 470 -25.09 4.95 -8.94
C PRO A 470 -25.25 4.11 -10.22
N ASP A 471 -26.13 4.56 -11.11
CA ASP A 471 -26.23 4.01 -12.45
C ASP A 471 -25.01 4.39 -13.31
N PHE A 472 -24.02 3.51 -13.35
CA PHE A 472 -22.82 3.68 -14.17
C PHE A 472 -23.13 3.79 -15.66
N THR A 473 -24.19 3.15 -16.17
CA THR A 473 -24.55 3.25 -17.59
C THR A 473 -24.92 4.70 -17.93
N ALA A 474 -25.75 5.33 -17.10
CA ALA A 474 -26.13 6.73 -17.26
C ALA A 474 -24.93 7.68 -17.10
N LEU A 475 -24.06 7.43 -16.11
CA LEU A 475 -22.86 8.25 -15.90
C LEU A 475 -21.89 8.17 -17.09
N PHE A 476 -21.58 6.97 -17.58
CA PHE A 476 -20.68 6.80 -18.72
C PHE A 476 -21.23 7.37 -20.02
N ALA A 477 -22.56 7.27 -20.25
CA ALA A 477 -23.19 7.88 -21.43
C ALA A 477 -22.95 9.42 -21.47
N GLN A 478 -22.96 10.08 -20.32
CA GLN A 478 -22.65 11.51 -20.22
C GLN A 478 -21.19 11.87 -20.52
N MET A 479 -20.30 10.87 -20.48
CA MET A 479 -18.88 10.93 -20.86
C MET A 479 -18.63 10.42 -22.28
N GLY A 480 -19.68 10.09 -23.03
CA GLY A 480 -19.55 9.57 -24.40
C GLY A 480 -18.93 8.18 -24.43
N LEU A 481 -19.24 7.38 -23.41
CA LEU A 481 -18.85 5.99 -23.28
C LEU A 481 -20.11 5.12 -23.15
N THR A 482 -20.02 3.88 -23.61
CA THR A 482 -21.09 2.89 -23.49
C THR A 482 -20.62 1.77 -22.57
N LEU A 483 -21.45 1.42 -21.58
CA LEU A 483 -21.30 0.22 -20.77
C LEU A 483 -22.32 -0.82 -21.27
N SER A 484 -21.84 -1.97 -21.73
CA SER A 484 -22.70 -2.99 -22.37
C SER A 484 -22.23 -4.41 -22.02
N PRO A 485 -23.08 -5.45 -22.12
CA PRO A 485 -22.62 -6.83 -21.97
C PRO A 485 -21.48 -7.15 -22.94
N ALA A 486 -20.36 -7.65 -22.43
CA ALA A 486 -19.20 -8.02 -23.24
C ALA A 486 -19.48 -9.27 -24.08
N HIS A 487 -20.23 -10.21 -23.51
CA HIS A 487 -20.49 -11.53 -24.09
C HIS A 487 -21.95 -11.98 -23.86
N PRO A 488 -22.95 -11.32 -24.47
CA PRO A 488 -24.37 -11.56 -24.16
C PRO A 488 -24.84 -12.99 -24.42
N ASP A 489 -24.23 -13.68 -25.40
CA ASP A 489 -24.58 -15.05 -25.77
C ASP A 489 -23.71 -16.12 -25.09
N LYS A 490 -22.72 -15.72 -24.28
CA LYS A 490 -21.78 -16.65 -23.67
C LYS A 490 -22.37 -17.28 -22.42
N ALA A 491 -22.40 -18.60 -22.41
CA ALA A 491 -22.73 -19.43 -21.27
C ALA A 491 -21.76 -19.21 -20.10
N TRP A 492 -22.30 -19.08 -18.89
CA TRP A 492 -21.55 -18.83 -17.67
C TRP A 492 -22.14 -19.59 -16.48
N LEU A 493 -21.28 -20.15 -15.63
CA LEU A 493 -21.67 -20.91 -14.45
C LEU A 493 -21.28 -20.26 -13.12
N GLY A 494 -20.46 -19.22 -13.15
CA GLY A 494 -19.82 -18.65 -11.96
C GLY A 494 -18.32 -18.92 -11.93
N PRO A 495 -17.55 -18.07 -11.25
CA PRO A 495 -16.13 -18.34 -11.00
C PRO A 495 -15.98 -19.39 -9.90
N LEU A 496 -14.99 -20.26 -10.07
CA LEU A 496 -14.49 -21.19 -9.06
C LEU A 496 -12.96 -21.15 -9.09
N THR A 497 -12.33 -21.31 -7.93
CA THR A 497 -10.92 -21.71 -7.86
C THR A 497 -10.88 -23.22 -8.03
N LEU A 498 -10.15 -23.71 -9.01
CA LEU A 498 -10.06 -25.12 -9.38
C LEU A 498 -8.62 -25.58 -9.33
N ASN A 499 -8.41 -26.84 -8.95
CA ASN A 499 -7.13 -27.51 -9.09
C ASN A 499 -7.33 -28.88 -9.72
N THR A 500 -6.37 -29.32 -10.54
CA THR A 500 -6.40 -30.67 -11.10
C THR A 500 -5.87 -31.65 -10.06
N PHE A 501 -6.64 -32.68 -9.74
CA PHE A 501 -6.27 -33.74 -8.81
C PHE A 501 -6.40 -35.11 -9.50
N GLY A 502 -5.27 -35.61 -10.01
CA GLY A 502 -5.26 -36.83 -10.83
C GLY A 502 -6.07 -36.64 -12.11
N ASP A 503 -7.10 -37.47 -12.30
CA ASP A 503 -8.01 -37.45 -13.46
C ASP A 503 -9.30 -36.63 -13.22
N ALA A 504 -9.36 -35.81 -12.18
CA ALA A 504 -10.53 -35.02 -11.80
C ALA A 504 -10.19 -33.55 -11.50
N VAL A 505 -11.20 -32.70 -11.53
CA VAL A 505 -11.08 -31.28 -11.21
C VAL A 505 -11.67 -31.04 -9.83
N GLN A 506 -10.85 -30.60 -8.87
CA GLN A 506 -11.27 -30.28 -7.52
C GLN A 506 -11.63 -28.80 -7.37
N VAL A 507 -12.74 -28.51 -6.73
CA VAL A 507 -13.15 -27.17 -6.32
C VAL A 507 -12.40 -26.77 -5.04
N GLN A 508 -11.75 -25.61 -5.04
CA GLN A 508 -10.95 -25.07 -3.92
C GLN A 508 -11.54 -23.80 -3.30
N SER A 509 -12.77 -23.44 -3.67
CA SER A 509 -13.44 -22.25 -3.19
C SER A 509 -14.92 -22.52 -2.94
N VAL A 510 -15.50 -21.84 -1.96
CA VAL A 510 -16.96 -21.79 -1.82
C VAL A 510 -17.54 -21.11 -3.08
N SER A 511 -18.56 -21.72 -3.68
CA SER A 511 -19.23 -21.14 -4.86
C SER A 511 -19.79 -19.76 -4.55
N ARG A 512 -19.75 -18.85 -5.54
CA ARG A 512 -20.30 -17.51 -5.36
C ARG A 512 -21.83 -17.52 -5.29
N ASP A 513 -22.39 -16.84 -4.29
CA ASP A 513 -23.83 -16.70 -4.10
C ASP A 513 -24.50 -16.10 -5.34
N GLY A 514 -25.60 -16.70 -5.77
CA GLY A 514 -26.32 -16.31 -6.98
C GLY A 514 -25.71 -16.84 -8.28
N SER A 515 -24.59 -17.56 -8.24
CA SER A 515 -24.08 -18.28 -9.41
C SER A 515 -24.83 -19.60 -9.68
N PRO A 516 -24.81 -20.09 -10.92
CA PRO A 516 -25.23 -21.45 -11.23
C PRO A 516 -24.54 -22.54 -10.40
N TRP A 517 -23.23 -22.41 -10.12
CA TRP A 517 -22.52 -23.36 -9.26
C TRP A 517 -23.11 -23.45 -7.85
N ALA A 518 -23.36 -22.30 -7.22
CA ALA A 518 -23.98 -22.25 -5.90
C ALA A 518 -25.41 -22.82 -5.93
N SER A 519 -26.18 -22.55 -6.99
CA SER A 519 -27.53 -23.08 -7.17
C SER A 519 -27.55 -24.61 -7.34
N ALA A 520 -26.51 -25.17 -7.97
CA ALA A 520 -26.30 -26.61 -8.08
C ALA A 520 -25.73 -27.25 -6.80
N GLY A 521 -25.46 -26.46 -5.77
CA GLY A 521 -24.93 -26.92 -4.49
C GLY A 521 -23.46 -27.33 -4.52
N VAL A 522 -22.71 -26.96 -5.58
CA VAL A 522 -21.26 -27.20 -5.68
C VAL A 522 -20.51 -26.34 -4.68
N THR A 523 -19.47 -26.86 -4.04
CA THR A 523 -18.66 -26.12 -3.08
C THR A 523 -17.23 -26.67 -2.98
N ASP A 524 -16.41 -26.00 -2.16
CA ASP A 524 -15.05 -26.40 -1.82
C ASP A 524 -14.97 -27.89 -1.42
N GLY A 525 -13.98 -28.58 -1.98
CA GLY A 525 -13.73 -30.01 -1.78
C GLY A 525 -14.39 -30.93 -2.81
N ASP A 526 -15.37 -30.47 -3.58
CA ASP A 526 -16.03 -31.30 -4.60
C ASP A 526 -15.07 -31.68 -5.73
N LEU A 527 -15.15 -32.92 -6.20
CA LEU A 527 -14.50 -33.38 -7.41
C LEU A 527 -15.50 -33.37 -8.56
N LEU A 528 -15.36 -32.43 -9.49
CA LEU A 528 -16.18 -32.33 -10.70
C LEU A 528 -15.78 -33.45 -11.66
N LEU A 529 -16.76 -34.23 -12.11
CA LEU A 529 -16.52 -35.43 -12.93
C LEU A 529 -17.01 -35.25 -14.37
N GLN A 530 -18.18 -34.65 -14.55
CA GLN A 530 -18.81 -34.51 -15.86
C GLN A 530 -19.78 -33.31 -15.87
N LEU A 531 -19.78 -32.54 -16.95
CA LEU A 531 -20.74 -31.48 -17.22
C LEU A 531 -21.32 -31.65 -18.63
N GLY A 532 -22.63 -31.82 -18.73
CA GLY A 532 -23.30 -32.23 -19.96
C GLY A 532 -22.71 -33.54 -20.49
N ASN A 533 -22.18 -33.49 -21.72
CA ASN A 533 -21.53 -34.63 -22.38
C ASN A 533 -20.01 -34.64 -22.23
N VAL A 534 -19.43 -33.67 -21.51
CA VAL A 534 -17.97 -33.53 -21.36
C VAL A 534 -17.54 -34.07 -20.01
N ARG A 535 -16.61 -35.01 -20.03
CA ARG A 535 -15.93 -35.48 -18.81
C ARG A 535 -14.88 -34.44 -18.41
N LEU A 536 -14.86 -34.06 -17.15
CA LEU A 536 -13.98 -33.00 -16.63
C LEU A 536 -12.70 -33.62 -16.06
N ARG A 537 -11.58 -33.33 -16.69
CA ARG A 537 -10.22 -33.72 -16.28
C ARG A 537 -9.34 -32.50 -16.01
N THR A 538 -9.60 -31.39 -16.69
CA THR A 538 -8.92 -30.11 -16.49
C THR A 538 -9.96 -28.98 -16.34
N ALA A 539 -9.53 -27.82 -15.85
CA ALA A 539 -10.39 -26.64 -15.77
C ALA A 539 -10.96 -26.24 -17.15
N ASP A 540 -10.16 -26.34 -18.21
CA ASP A 540 -10.53 -26.01 -19.59
C ASP A 540 -11.66 -26.89 -20.16
N ASP A 541 -11.90 -28.07 -19.56
CA ASP A 541 -13.01 -28.94 -19.96
C ASP A 541 -14.37 -28.31 -19.61
N ILE A 542 -14.43 -27.44 -18.59
CA ILE A 542 -15.65 -26.69 -18.25
C ILE A 542 -15.98 -25.72 -19.38
N ASP A 543 -15.01 -24.94 -19.85
CA ASP A 543 -15.20 -24.05 -20.99
C ASP A 543 -15.60 -24.85 -22.23
N THR A 544 -15.00 -26.02 -22.43
CA THR A 544 -15.37 -26.91 -23.53
C THR A 544 -16.80 -27.43 -23.42
N ALA A 545 -17.28 -27.75 -22.22
CA ALA A 545 -18.67 -28.13 -21.98
C ALA A 545 -19.64 -26.99 -22.27
N LEU A 546 -19.23 -25.75 -22.01
CA LEU A 546 -20.05 -24.54 -22.19
C LEU A 546 -20.05 -24.00 -23.63
N LYS A 547 -19.08 -24.39 -24.48
CA LYS A 547 -18.96 -23.90 -25.88
C LYS A 547 -20.25 -23.99 -26.70
N ALA A 548 -21.03 -25.05 -26.52
CA ALA A 548 -22.27 -25.27 -27.26
C ALA A 548 -23.54 -24.84 -26.49
N ALA A 549 -23.40 -24.49 -25.21
CA ALA A 549 -24.51 -24.07 -24.37
C ALA A 549 -24.84 -22.59 -24.58
N ARG A 550 -26.11 -22.25 -24.42
CA ARG A 550 -26.61 -20.88 -24.39
C ARG A 550 -27.15 -20.54 -23.00
N PRO A 551 -27.19 -19.25 -22.64
CA PRO A 551 -27.88 -18.82 -21.42
C PRO A 551 -29.31 -19.37 -21.37
N GLY A 552 -29.67 -20.00 -20.25
CA GLY A 552 -30.94 -20.68 -20.03
C GLY A 552 -30.91 -22.20 -20.26
N ASP A 553 -29.89 -22.74 -20.93
CA ASP A 553 -29.75 -24.18 -21.12
C ASP A 553 -29.55 -24.90 -19.78
N VAL A 554 -30.00 -26.16 -19.72
CA VAL A 554 -29.84 -27.03 -18.55
C VAL A 554 -28.88 -28.16 -18.89
N LEU A 555 -27.80 -28.27 -18.13
CA LEU A 555 -26.79 -29.33 -18.27
C LEU A 555 -26.86 -30.29 -17.07
N ALA A 556 -26.63 -31.57 -17.31
CA ALA A 556 -26.43 -32.54 -16.24
C ALA A 556 -25.01 -32.37 -15.66
N LEU A 557 -24.88 -32.21 -14.36
CA LEU A 557 -23.61 -32.12 -13.64
C LEU A 557 -23.45 -33.36 -12.75
N LYS A 558 -22.28 -34.00 -12.84
CA LYS A 558 -21.84 -35.05 -11.92
C LYS A 558 -20.62 -34.59 -11.16
N PHE A 559 -20.67 -34.73 -9.84
CA PHE A 559 -19.54 -34.45 -8.95
C PHE A 559 -19.51 -35.46 -7.81
N ARG A 560 -18.35 -35.59 -7.16
CA ARG A 560 -18.17 -36.44 -5.99
C ARG A 560 -17.85 -35.59 -4.77
N ARG A 561 -18.55 -35.86 -3.66
CA ARG A 561 -18.33 -35.24 -2.36
C ARG A 561 -18.25 -36.33 -1.31
N PHE A 562 -17.17 -36.36 -0.53
CA PHE A 562 -16.94 -37.38 0.51
C PHE A 562 -17.20 -38.81 0.01
N ASP A 563 -16.62 -39.15 -1.14
CA ASP A 563 -16.77 -40.45 -1.84
C ASP A 563 -18.18 -40.81 -2.31
N GLN A 564 -19.14 -39.88 -2.24
CA GLN A 564 -20.48 -40.05 -2.77
C GLN A 564 -20.63 -39.28 -4.09
N GLU A 565 -21.14 -39.95 -5.12
CA GLU A 565 -21.44 -39.31 -6.39
C GLU A 565 -22.82 -38.67 -6.37
N HIS A 566 -22.86 -37.40 -6.76
CA HIS A 566 -24.06 -36.62 -6.92
C HIS A 566 -24.30 -36.36 -8.40
N SER A 567 -25.57 -36.38 -8.81
CA SER A 567 -26.01 -35.97 -10.15
C SER A 567 -27.10 -34.93 -9.98
N VAL A 568 -26.85 -33.72 -10.49
CA VAL A 568 -27.76 -32.57 -10.40
C VAL A 568 -27.90 -31.91 -11.75
N ASN A 569 -28.96 -31.13 -11.94
CA ASN A 569 -29.10 -30.27 -13.12
C ASN A 569 -28.60 -28.87 -12.77
N ILE A 570 -27.82 -28.28 -13.68
CA ILE A 570 -27.33 -26.90 -13.56
C ILE A 570 -27.86 -26.07 -14.73
N THR A 571 -28.50 -24.95 -14.42
CA THR A 571 -28.98 -23.98 -15.42
C THR A 571 -27.90 -22.96 -15.70
N VAL A 572 -27.48 -22.88 -16.95
CA VAL A 572 -26.44 -21.95 -17.42
C VAL A 572 -27.00 -20.53 -17.44
N ALA A 573 -26.21 -19.56 -16.96
CA ALA A 573 -26.56 -18.14 -17.00
C ALA A 573 -25.80 -17.41 -18.13
N ALA A 574 -26.18 -16.16 -18.39
CA ALA A 574 -25.41 -15.28 -19.27
C ALA A 574 -24.18 -14.74 -18.54
N ASP A 575 -23.06 -14.60 -19.26
CA ASP A 575 -21.85 -13.97 -18.73
C ASP A 575 -22.15 -12.53 -18.28
N PRO A 576 -21.96 -12.20 -16.98
CA PRO A 576 -22.31 -10.90 -16.45
C PRO A 576 -21.27 -9.81 -16.78
N THR A 577 -20.19 -10.15 -17.47
CA THR A 577 -19.10 -9.22 -17.80
C THR A 577 -19.60 -8.06 -18.65
N LEU A 578 -19.32 -6.84 -18.19
CA LEU A 578 -19.59 -5.60 -18.88
C LEU A 578 -18.32 -5.07 -19.55
N LYS A 579 -18.48 -4.53 -20.75
CA LYS A 579 -17.46 -3.84 -21.53
C LYS A 579 -17.72 -2.35 -21.59
N LEU A 580 -16.67 -1.57 -21.37
CA LEU A 580 -16.67 -0.13 -21.59
C LEU A 580 -16.07 0.18 -22.97
N SER A 581 -16.76 1.01 -23.77
CA SER A 581 -16.28 1.40 -25.10
C SER A 581 -16.63 2.85 -25.43
N LEU A 582 -15.89 3.45 -26.36
CA LEU A 582 -16.23 4.74 -26.94
C LEU A 582 -17.61 4.71 -27.62
N ASP A 583 -18.43 5.73 -27.38
CA ASP A 583 -19.59 6.01 -28.21
C ASP A 583 -19.18 6.91 -29.40
N SER A 584 -19.22 6.34 -30.61
CA SER A 584 -18.88 7.06 -31.85
C SER A 584 -19.89 8.16 -32.22
N LYS A 585 -21.07 8.16 -31.58
CA LYS A 585 -22.12 9.16 -31.74
C LYS A 585 -22.20 10.13 -30.55
N ALA A 586 -21.21 10.10 -29.66
CA ALA A 586 -21.18 10.94 -28.48
C ALA A 586 -21.32 12.43 -28.84
N SER A 587 -22.13 13.15 -28.06
CA SER A 587 -22.26 14.60 -28.23
C SER A 587 -20.93 15.31 -27.98
N ARG A 588 -20.72 16.49 -28.60
CA ARG A 588 -19.53 17.32 -28.34
C ARG A 588 -19.37 17.67 -26.86
N ALA A 589 -20.48 17.84 -26.13
CA ALA A 589 -20.47 18.11 -24.69
C ALA A 589 -19.94 16.91 -23.89
N SER A 590 -20.37 15.70 -24.25
CA SER A 590 -19.90 14.46 -23.63
C SER A 590 -18.42 14.23 -23.88
N VAL A 591 -17.96 14.44 -25.11
CA VAL A 591 -16.52 14.37 -25.47
C VAL A 591 -15.72 15.39 -24.66
N LYS A 592 -16.17 16.65 -24.60
CA LYS A 592 -15.49 17.70 -23.82
C LYS A 592 -15.38 17.33 -22.33
N ARG A 593 -16.42 16.74 -21.73
CA ARG A 593 -16.38 16.27 -20.33
C ARG A 593 -15.38 15.13 -20.14
N ARG A 594 -15.35 14.15 -21.04
CA ARG A 594 -14.36 13.07 -21.01
C ARG A 594 -12.94 13.58 -21.17
N ASP A 595 -12.71 14.53 -22.07
CA ASP A 595 -11.39 15.11 -22.27
C ASP A 595 -10.95 15.92 -21.03
N ALA A 596 -11.88 16.60 -20.35
CA ALA A 596 -11.59 17.27 -19.07
C ALA A 596 -11.29 16.29 -17.93
N TRP A 597 -11.91 15.10 -17.95
CA TRP A 597 -11.66 14.03 -17.00
C TRP A 597 -10.28 13.38 -17.23
N LEU A 598 -10.00 12.94 -18.46
CA LEU A 598 -8.86 12.08 -18.80
C LEU A 598 -7.62 12.84 -19.30
N GLY A 599 -7.80 14.11 -19.67
CA GLY A 599 -6.73 14.95 -20.21
C GLY A 599 -5.70 15.37 -19.17
N ALA A 600 -4.47 15.59 -19.63
CA ALA A 600 -3.37 16.10 -18.82
C ALA A 600 -3.76 17.39 -18.08
N LYS A 601 -3.41 17.46 -16.80
CA LYS A 601 -3.55 18.67 -15.98
C LYS A 601 -2.35 19.59 -16.20
N LYS A 602 -2.61 20.89 -16.09
CA LYS A 602 -1.59 21.94 -16.14
C LYS A 602 -1.34 22.43 -14.72
N LEU A 603 -0.06 22.61 -14.39
CA LEU A 603 0.41 23.27 -13.16
C LEU A 603 0.17 24.77 -13.23
#